data_AF-A0A8J4TMJ5-F1
#
_entry.id   AF-A0A8J4TMJ5-F1
#
_cell.length_a   1.000
_cell.length_b   1.000
_cell.length_c   1.000
_cell.angle_alpha   90.00
_cell.angle_beta   90.00
_cell.angle_gamma   90.00
#
_symmetry.space_group_name_H-M   'P 1'
#
loop_
_entity.id
_entity.type
_entity.pdbx_description
1 polymer ?
#
loop_
_entity_poly.entity_id
_entity_poly.type
_entity_poly.pdbx_seq_one_letter_code
_entity_poly.pdbx_strand_id
1 'polypeptide(L)'
;MQSEKWKIVGSNLVLSQTDLYNLITPGRMNTLLDFMLGCYCAVVPQSLQANRSNVYISHLRRADFRLANHALVEETTRWFLRDSPLGSYHLVWSTSPEMNVFLTSLNYTRNLCGSTIMNRNPCDWKRVGLSARLANQQCIYSIRKI
;
A
#
# COMPACT_ATOMS: atom_id res chain seq x y z
N MET A 1 36.76 -0.63 16.88
CA MET A 1 35.31 -0.48 16.72
C MET A 1 34.96 -0.76 15.27
N GLN A 2 34.33 -1.88 14.98
CA GLN A 2 33.87 -2.21 13.64
C GLN A 2 32.72 -1.28 13.24
N SER A 3 32.75 -0.85 11.99
CA SER A 3 31.89 0.16 11.39
C SER A 3 30.47 -0.34 11.11
N GLU A 4 29.46 0.38 11.58
CA GLU A 4 28.16 0.40 10.89
C GLU A 4 28.17 1.58 9.91
N LYS A 5 28.87 1.42 8.77
CA LYS A 5 28.85 2.46 7.70
C LYS A 5 27.47 2.60 7.05
N TRP A 6 26.58 1.62 7.24
CA TRP A 6 25.27 1.57 6.63
C TRP A 6 24.25 1.09 7.67
N LYS A 7 23.41 2.01 8.15
CA LYS A 7 22.23 1.70 8.95
C LYS A 7 21.00 1.80 8.06
N ILE A 8 20.28 0.69 7.90
CA ILE A 8 18.98 0.69 7.21
C ILE A 8 17.96 1.30 8.17
N VAL A 9 17.43 2.48 7.82
CA VAL A 9 16.41 3.20 8.61
C VAL A 9 14.97 2.95 8.15
N GLY A 10 14.83 2.21 7.06
CA GLY A 10 13.56 1.75 6.51
C GLY A 10 13.68 1.12 5.13
N SER A 11 12.60 0.49 4.69
CA SER A 11 12.47 -0.17 3.39
C SER A 11 11.06 0.04 2.82
N ASN A 12 10.95 0.16 1.51
CA ASN A 12 9.67 0.11 0.80
C ASN A 12 9.84 -0.76 -0.46
N LEU A 13 9.17 -1.91 -0.50
CA LEU A 13 9.19 -2.78 -1.68
C LEU A 13 7.98 -2.47 -2.54
N VAL A 14 8.19 -2.01 -3.77
CA VAL A 14 7.10 -1.72 -4.71
C VAL A 14 7.08 -2.77 -5.80
N LEU A 15 5.95 -3.45 -5.96
CA LEU A 15 5.75 -4.49 -6.97
C LEU A 15 4.47 -4.26 -7.75
N SER A 16 4.40 -4.75 -8.99
CA SER A 16 3.12 -4.83 -9.68
C SER A 16 2.19 -5.78 -8.93
N GLN A 17 0.89 -5.58 -9.04
CA GLN A 17 -0.10 -6.46 -8.43
C GLN A 17 0.05 -7.89 -8.99
N THR A 18 0.38 -8.04 -10.27
CA THR A 18 0.71 -9.33 -10.89
C THR A 18 1.91 -10.01 -10.22
N ASP A 19 3.01 -9.30 -10.01
CA ASP A 19 4.20 -9.87 -9.38
C ASP A 19 3.94 -10.23 -7.92
N LEU A 20 3.15 -9.40 -7.21
CA LEU A 20 2.72 -9.69 -5.85
C LEU A 20 1.89 -10.98 -5.76
N TYR A 21 1.04 -11.26 -6.75
CA TYR A 21 0.32 -12.54 -6.87
C TYR A 21 1.29 -13.71 -7.10
N ASN A 22 2.32 -13.51 -7.92
CA ASN A 22 3.25 -14.58 -8.32
C ASN A 22 4.31 -14.91 -7.27
N LEU A 23 4.67 -13.97 -6.38
CA LEU A 23 5.59 -14.22 -5.26
C LEU A 23 5.04 -15.23 -4.23
N ILE A 24 3.75 -15.54 -4.32
CA ILE A 24 3.05 -16.41 -3.38
C ILE A 24 3.15 -17.85 -3.87
N THR A 25 4.20 -18.55 -3.46
CA THR A 25 4.28 -20.01 -3.63
C THR A 25 3.18 -20.74 -2.85
N PRO A 26 2.73 -21.95 -3.27
CA PRO A 26 1.56 -22.61 -2.70
C PRO A 26 1.73 -22.97 -1.21
N GLY A 27 0.88 -22.44 -0.31
CA GLY A 27 0.92 -22.72 1.13
C GLY A 27 0.17 -21.73 2.04
N ARG A 28 0.26 -21.94 3.38
CA ARG A 28 -0.55 -21.31 4.46
C ARG A 28 -0.32 -19.81 4.74
N MET A 29 0.41 -19.06 3.91
CA MET A 29 0.45 -17.57 3.99
C MET A 29 -0.80 -16.90 3.39
N ASN A 30 -1.81 -17.69 3.01
CA ASN A 30 -2.97 -17.27 2.23
C ASN A 30 -3.83 -16.19 2.90
N THR A 31 -4.13 -16.24 4.19
CA THR A 31 -5.29 -15.49 4.71
C THR A 31 -5.04 -13.98 4.78
N LEU A 32 -3.87 -13.55 5.26
CA LEU A 32 -3.52 -12.12 5.27
C LEU A 32 -3.34 -11.58 3.86
N LEU A 33 -2.78 -12.40 2.97
CA LEU A 33 -2.48 -11.99 1.62
C LEU A 33 -3.72 -11.94 0.74
N ASP A 34 -4.59 -12.95 0.82
CA ASP A 34 -5.93 -12.97 0.24
C ASP A 34 -6.77 -11.79 0.72
N PHE A 35 -6.66 -11.45 2.01
CA PHE A 35 -7.27 -10.25 2.57
C PHE A 35 -6.73 -8.98 1.90
N MET A 36 -5.41 -8.79 1.85
CA MET A 36 -4.80 -7.61 1.22
C MET A 36 -5.12 -7.52 -0.28
N LEU A 37 -5.10 -8.64 -1.00
CA LEU A 37 -5.41 -8.71 -2.42
C LEU A 37 -6.89 -8.42 -2.69
N GLY A 38 -7.80 -8.95 -1.87
CA GLY A 38 -9.22 -8.61 -1.92
C GLY A 38 -9.48 -7.12 -1.72
N CYS A 39 -8.72 -6.51 -0.81
CA CYS A 39 -8.68 -5.07 -0.60
C CYS A 39 -8.26 -4.27 -1.84
N TYR A 40 -7.13 -4.63 -2.45
CA TYR A 40 -6.65 -3.94 -3.64
C TYR A 40 -7.64 -4.08 -4.80
N CYS A 41 -8.19 -5.28 -5.00
CA CYS A 41 -9.23 -5.52 -6.00
C CYS A 41 -10.48 -4.66 -5.79
N ALA A 42 -10.83 -4.28 -4.56
CA ALA A 42 -11.97 -3.42 -4.29
C ALA A 42 -11.70 -1.92 -4.58
N VAL A 43 -10.43 -1.51 -4.60
CA VAL A 43 -10.02 -0.12 -4.82
C VAL A 43 -9.60 0.15 -6.27
N VAL A 44 -9.02 -0.85 -6.94
CA VAL A 44 -8.54 -0.72 -8.33
C VAL A 44 -9.74 -0.61 -9.30
N PRO A 45 -9.75 0.37 -10.22
CA PRO A 45 -10.80 0.49 -11.23
C PRO A 45 -10.98 -0.80 -12.04
N GLN A 46 -12.23 -1.11 -12.41
CA GLN A 46 -12.53 -2.32 -13.17
C GLN A 46 -11.78 -2.41 -14.50
N SER A 47 -11.52 -1.28 -15.16
CA SER A 47 -10.74 -1.21 -16.40
C SER A 47 -9.31 -1.73 -16.24
N LEU A 48 -8.75 -1.69 -15.04
CA LEU A 48 -7.39 -2.17 -14.73
C LEU A 48 -7.37 -3.57 -14.10
N GLN A 49 -8.53 -4.14 -13.76
CA GLN A 49 -8.61 -5.53 -13.30
C GLN A 49 -8.10 -6.51 -14.35
N ALA A 50 -8.30 -6.20 -15.64
CA ALA A 50 -7.85 -7.02 -16.76
C ALA A 50 -6.34 -6.87 -17.03
N ASN A 51 -5.73 -5.74 -16.64
CA ASN A 51 -4.30 -5.49 -16.79
C ASN A 51 -3.67 -4.98 -15.48
N ARG A 52 -3.49 -5.93 -14.55
CA ARG A 52 -2.95 -5.67 -13.20
C ARG A 52 -1.47 -5.31 -13.18
N SER A 53 -0.77 -5.40 -14.32
CA SER A 53 0.64 -5.01 -14.43
C SER A 53 0.85 -3.50 -14.26
N ASN A 54 -0.18 -2.69 -14.51
CA ASN A 54 -0.16 -1.23 -14.34
C ASN A 54 -0.60 -0.77 -12.94
N VAL A 55 -0.76 -1.70 -11.98
CA VAL A 55 -1.07 -1.38 -10.58
C VAL A 55 0.12 -1.77 -9.75
N TYR A 56 0.77 -0.78 -9.13
CA TYR A 56 1.94 -0.95 -8.29
C TYR A 56 1.54 -0.79 -6.83
N ILE A 57 2.06 -1.63 -5.94
CA ILE A 57 1.70 -1.66 -4.52
C ILE A 57 2.96 -1.49 -3.69
N SER A 58 2.98 -0.49 -2.80
CA SER A 58 3.96 -0.44 -1.72
C SER A 58 3.66 -1.55 -0.71
N HIS A 59 4.51 -2.56 -0.67
CA HIS A 59 4.45 -3.71 0.21
C HIS A 59 5.68 -3.76 1.13
N LEU A 60 5.56 -4.46 2.27
CA LEU A 60 6.62 -4.58 3.29
C LEU A 60 7.26 -3.23 3.70
N ARG A 61 6.48 -2.16 3.67
CA ARG A 61 6.97 -0.83 4.02
C ARG A 61 7.11 -0.71 5.54
N ARG A 62 8.34 -0.50 6.00
CA ARG A 62 8.66 -0.28 7.42
C ARG A 62 9.71 0.82 7.52
N ALA A 63 9.59 1.68 8.52
CA ALA A 63 10.57 2.71 8.83
C ALA A 63 10.69 2.86 10.35
N ASP A 64 11.87 3.26 10.81
CA ASP A 64 12.16 3.44 12.23
C ASP A 64 11.44 4.65 12.83
N PHE A 65 11.14 5.65 12.01
CA PHE A 65 10.47 6.89 12.43
C PHE A 65 9.69 7.53 11.28
N ARG A 66 8.78 8.45 11.65
CA ARG A 66 7.84 9.09 10.73
C ARG A 66 8.50 9.80 9.54
N LEU A 67 9.58 10.56 9.77
CA LEU A 67 10.29 11.26 8.70
C LEU A 67 10.90 10.28 7.68
N ALA A 68 11.45 9.14 8.12
CA ALA A 68 11.93 8.11 7.21
C ALA A 68 10.78 7.48 6.41
N ASN A 69 9.62 7.24 7.05
CA ASN A 69 8.44 6.75 6.32
C ASN A 69 7.97 7.75 5.25
N HIS A 70 7.96 9.05 5.56
CA HIS A 70 7.60 10.10 4.60
C HIS A 70 8.59 10.11 3.42
N ALA A 71 9.89 10.16 3.69
CA ALA A 71 10.93 10.16 2.66
C ALA A 71 10.84 8.91 1.75
N LEU A 72 10.58 7.72 2.32
CA LEU A 72 10.37 6.50 1.55
C LEU A 72 9.16 6.60 0.61
N VAL A 73 8.05 7.19 1.08
CA VAL A 73 6.88 7.40 0.23
C VAL A 73 7.19 8.41 -0.85
N GLU A 74 7.68 9.59 -0.50
CA GLU A 74 8.03 10.65 -1.47
C GLU A 74 8.91 10.10 -2.59
N GLU A 75 9.97 9.39 -2.21
CA GLU A 75 10.92 8.86 -3.17
C GLU A 75 10.27 7.78 -4.05
N THR A 76 9.56 6.81 -3.46
CA THR A 76 8.87 5.78 -4.26
C THR A 76 7.78 6.35 -5.16
N THR A 77 7.01 7.34 -4.70
CA THR A 77 6.05 8.08 -5.52
C THR A 77 6.73 8.78 -6.68
N ARG A 78 7.87 9.45 -6.43
CA ARG A 78 8.66 10.15 -7.46
C ARG A 78 9.13 9.20 -8.56
N TRP A 79 9.70 8.05 -8.19
CA TRP A 79 10.13 7.04 -9.17
C TRP A 79 8.94 6.44 -9.91
N PHE A 80 7.84 6.12 -9.22
CA PHE A 80 6.62 5.62 -9.85
C PHE A 80 6.08 6.61 -10.90
N LEU A 81 5.92 7.88 -10.53
CA LEU A 81 5.40 8.91 -11.44
C LEU A 81 6.34 9.14 -12.63
N ARG A 82 7.65 8.99 -12.45
CA ARG A 82 8.62 9.15 -13.53
C ARG A 82 8.60 7.96 -14.49
N ASP A 83 8.62 6.73 -13.98
CA ASP A 83 8.99 5.55 -14.77
C ASP A 83 7.81 4.65 -15.17
N SER A 84 6.68 4.72 -14.47
CA SER A 84 5.52 3.86 -14.81
C SER A 84 4.82 4.29 -16.11
N PRO A 85 4.09 3.41 -16.80
CA PRO A 85 3.26 3.80 -17.93
C PRO A 85 2.15 4.80 -17.55
N LEU A 86 1.71 5.64 -18.50
CA LEU A 86 0.53 6.49 -18.30
C LEU A 86 -0.70 5.65 -17.96
N GLY A 87 -1.55 6.17 -17.07
CA GLY A 87 -2.72 5.47 -16.57
C GLY A 87 -2.43 4.44 -15.47
N SER A 88 -1.17 4.22 -15.10
CA SER A 88 -0.80 3.34 -13.98
C SER A 88 -1.24 3.91 -12.64
N TYR A 89 -1.39 3.01 -11.65
CA TYR A 89 -1.76 3.34 -10.28
C TYR A 89 -0.67 2.90 -9.32
N HIS A 90 -0.43 3.69 -8.28
CA HIS A 90 0.36 3.27 -7.13
C HIS A 90 -0.47 3.30 -5.86
N LEU A 91 -0.50 2.18 -5.16
CA LEU A 91 -1.28 1.96 -3.95
C LEU A 91 -0.38 1.91 -2.72
N VAL A 92 -0.81 2.57 -1.66
CA VAL A 92 -0.11 2.63 -0.37
C VAL A 92 -1.10 2.43 0.77
N TRP A 93 -0.81 1.48 1.66
CA TRP A 93 -1.49 1.36 2.95
C TRP A 93 -0.87 2.29 3.98
N SER A 94 -1.67 3.12 4.64
CA SER A 94 -1.19 4.00 5.72
C SER A 94 -2.26 4.27 6.78
N THR A 95 -1.79 4.67 7.96
CA THR A 95 -2.62 5.07 9.10
C THR A 95 -3.22 6.46 8.91
N SER A 96 -4.54 6.56 9.00
CA SER A 96 -5.31 7.80 9.11
C SER A 96 -5.63 8.09 10.59
N PRO A 97 -5.58 9.33 11.06
CA PRO A 97 -5.36 10.56 10.28
C PRO A 97 -3.89 10.92 10.03
N GLU A 98 -2.94 10.25 10.68
CA GLU A 98 -1.52 10.65 10.73
C GLU A 98 -0.89 10.89 9.35
N MET A 99 -1.09 9.96 8.42
CA MET A 99 -0.51 10.02 7.08
C MET A 99 -1.39 10.74 6.06
N ASN A 100 -2.62 11.12 6.43
CA ASN A 100 -3.60 11.64 5.47
C ASN A 100 -3.14 12.95 4.84
N VAL A 101 -2.73 13.92 5.68
CA VAL A 101 -2.27 15.24 5.20
C VAL A 101 -1.06 15.12 4.27
N PHE A 102 -0.09 14.30 4.66
CA PHE A 102 1.13 14.06 3.90
C PHE A 102 0.85 13.37 2.55
N LEU A 103 0.04 12.30 2.53
CA LEU A 103 -0.31 11.61 1.29
C LEU A 103 -1.14 12.50 0.36
N THR A 104 -2.06 13.30 0.90
CA THR A 104 -2.79 14.29 0.11
C THR A 104 -1.86 15.36 -0.48
N SER A 105 -0.81 15.81 0.24
CA SER A 105 0.18 16.73 -0.35
C SER A 105 0.99 16.12 -1.50
N LEU A 106 1.03 14.79 -1.59
CA LEU A 106 1.61 14.06 -2.71
C LEU A 106 0.57 13.68 -3.79
N ASN A 107 -0.62 14.28 -3.75
CA ASN A 107 -1.74 14.01 -4.67
C ASN A 107 -2.30 12.58 -4.60
N TYR A 108 -2.11 11.87 -3.48
CA TYR A 108 -2.84 10.64 -3.26
C TYR A 108 -4.29 10.93 -2.86
N THR A 109 -5.19 10.14 -3.43
CA THR A 109 -6.58 10.04 -3.02
C THR A 109 -6.72 8.94 -1.97
N ARG A 110 -7.39 9.25 -0.86
CA ARG A 110 -7.80 8.24 0.12
C ARG A 110 -8.99 7.45 -0.46
N ASN A 111 -8.86 6.13 -0.53
CA ASN A 111 -9.89 5.24 -1.05
C ASN A 111 -10.66 4.61 0.11
N LEU A 112 -10.42 3.32 0.36
CA LEU A 112 -11.14 2.53 1.35
C LEU A 112 -10.37 2.48 2.67
N CYS A 113 -11.08 2.60 3.78
CA CYS A 113 -10.55 2.46 5.14
C CYS A 113 -11.19 1.26 5.85
N GLY A 114 -10.54 0.73 6.89
CA GLY A 114 -11.15 -0.30 7.73
C GLY A 114 -12.42 0.18 8.44
N SER A 115 -12.56 1.49 8.66
CA SER A 115 -13.76 2.11 9.23
C SER A 115 -14.89 2.37 8.23
N THR A 116 -14.70 2.08 6.94
CA THR A 116 -15.73 2.35 5.93
C THR A 116 -16.96 1.48 6.18
N ILE A 117 -18.12 2.11 6.35
CA ILE A 117 -19.40 1.44 6.60
C ILE A 117 -19.96 0.93 5.27
N MET A 118 -19.98 -0.39 5.10
CA MET A 118 -20.57 -1.08 3.95
C MET A 118 -20.87 -2.54 4.32
N ASN A 119 -21.82 -3.18 3.61
CA ASN A 119 -22.31 -4.52 3.92
C ASN A 119 -21.19 -5.56 4.10
N ARG A 120 -20.11 -5.47 3.30
CA ARG A 120 -18.92 -6.31 3.45
C ARG A 120 -17.68 -5.49 3.11
N ASN A 121 -17.06 -4.87 4.11
CA ASN A 121 -15.80 -4.16 3.91
C ASN A 121 -14.65 -5.16 3.65
N PRO A 122 -14.11 -5.23 2.43
CA PRO A 122 -12.99 -6.14 2.14
C PRO A 122 -11.73 -5.77 2.93
N CYS A 123 -11.67 -4.54 3.42
CA CYS A 123 -10.56 -3.93 4.16
C CYS A 123 -10.74 -3.80 5.66
N ASP A 124 -11.65 -4.58 6.22
CA ASP A 124 -11.73 -4.72 7.66
C ASP A 124 -10.57 -5.57 8.23
N TRP A 125 -9.51 -4.90 8.67
CA TRP A 125 -8.33 -5.53 9.25
C TRP A 125 -8.60 -6.29 10.57
N LYS A 126 -9.77 -6.12 11.21
CA LYS A 126 -10.16 -6.98 12.35
C LYS A 126 -10.21 -8.45 11.94
N ARG A 127 -10.53 -8.73 10.67
CA ARG A 127 -10.58 -10.09 10.09
C ARG A 127 -9.24 -10.81 10.09
N VAL A 128 -8.14 -10.07 10.19
CA VAL A 128 -6.77 -10.59 10.25
C VAL A 128 -6.10 -10.27 11.60
N GLY A 129 -6.89 -9.94 12.63
CA GLY A 129 -6.43 -9.85 14.01
C GLY A 129 -6.01 -8.46 14.50
N LEU A 130 -6.21 -7.38 13.73
CA LEU A 130 -5.97 -6.03 14.26
C LEU A 130 -7.06 -5.61 15.25
N SER A 131 -6.68 -4.86 16.28
CA SER A 131 -7.65 -4.25 17.20
C SER A 131 -8.57 -3.28 16.44
N ALA A 132 -9.81 -3.13 16.90
CA ALA A 132 -10.79 -2.25 16.24
C ALA A 132 -10.26 -0.83 16.03
N ARG A 133 -9.52 -0.29 17.00
CA ARG A 133 -8.87 1.02 16.90
C ARG A 133 -7.87 1.07 15.74
N LEU A 134 -6.94 0.12 15.68
CA LEU A 134 -5.90 0.11 14.64
C LEU A 134 -6.48 -0.20 13.26
N ALA A 135 -7.42 -1.14 13.19
CA ALA A 135 -8.10 -1.54 11.96
C ALA A 135 -8.84 -0.36 11.31
N ASN A 136 -9.58 0.42 12.12
CA ASN A 136 -10.32 1.59 11.65
C ASN A 136 -9.41 2.69 11.08
N GLN A 137 -8.16 2.75 11.52
CA GLN A 137 -7.18 3.74 11.06
C GLN A 137 -6.48 3.32 9.77
N GLN A 138 -6.51 2.04 9.39
CA GLN A 138 -5.86 1.61 8.15
C GLN A 138 -6.68 2.07 6.95
N CYS A 139 -6.05 2.79 6.02
CA CYS A 139 -6.64 3.20 4.75
C CYS A 139 -5.72 2.91 3.57
N ILE A 140 -6.31 2.58 2.42
CA ILE A 140 -5.63 2.54 1.13
C ILE A 140 -5.66 3.92 0.52
N TYR A 141 -4.50 4.37 0.07
CA TYR A 141 -4.32 5.57 -0.73
C TYR A 141 -3.87 5.17 -2.12
N SER A 142 -4.31 5.92 -3.13
CA SER A 142 -3.91 5.70 -4.52
C SER A 142 -3.50 7.00 -5.18
N ILE A 143 -2.51 6.93 -6.05
CA ILE A 143 -2.17 7.98 -7.00
C ILE A 143 -2.19 7.37 -8.39
N ARG A 144 -2.64 8.15 -9.38
CA ARG A 144 -2.65 7.76 -10.79
C ARG A 144 -1.61 8.59 -11.54
N LYS A 145 -0.82 7.94 -12.39
CA LYS A 145 -0.02 8.63 -13.38
C LYS A 145 -0.93 9.10 -14.52
N ILE A 146 -1.02 10.41 -14.70
CA ILE A 146 -1.82 11.06 -15.75
C ILE A 146 -0.91 11.39 -16.93
#